data_AF-A0A075MJV6-F1
#
_entry.id   AF-A0A075MJV6-F1
#
_cell.length_a   1.000
_cell.length_b   1.000
_cell.length_c   1.000
_cell.angle_alpha   90.00
_cell.angle_beta   90.00
_cell.angle_gamma   90.00
#
_symmetry.space_group_name_H-M   'P 1'
#
loop_
_entity.id
_entity.type
_entity.pdbx_description
1 polymer ?
#
loop_
_entity_poly.entity_id
_entity_poly.type
_entity_poly.pdbx_seq_one_letter_code
_entity_poly.pdbx_strand_id
1 'polypeptide(L)'
;MSKTLDTALDALITLEQDTREYGFDWPNQEMIIDQAISECEEIREAILHKEPPHRIREEIGDLLHTAISLCIFSGYDVKDTLANVNEKFGARMNALKKIARERGLEDLKGQPLEFMLELWHEAKKQSKC
;
A
#
# COMPACT_ATOMS: atom_id res chain seq x y z
N MET A 1 10.74 1.71 17.30
CA MET A 1 10.30 1.35 15.94
C MET A 1 9.99 2.55 15.07
N SER A 2 9.26 3.59 15.52
CA SER A 2 8.89 4.70 14.60
C SER A 2 10.09 5.51 14.07
N LYS A 3 11.08 5.83 14.93
CA LYS A 3 12.29 6.58 14.50
C LYS A 3 13.07 5.94 13.35
N THR A 4 13.10 4.61 13.25
CA THR A 4 13.88 3.89 12.23
C THR A 4 13.14 3.82 10.89
N LEU A 5 11.80 3.81 10.92
CA LEU A 5 10.97 3.84 9.72
C LEU A 5 10.95 5.24 9.11
N ASP A 6 10.84 6.28 9.95
CA ASP A 6 10.92 7.68 9.52
C ASP A 6 12.25 7.93 8.78
N THR A 7 13.37 7.38 9.27
CA THR A 7 14.67 7.54 8.60
C THR A 7 14.78 6.84 7.25
N ALA A 8 14.13 5.69 7.05
CA ALA A 8 14.21 4.95 5.79
C ALA A 8 13.32 5.57 4.71
N LEU A 9 12.10 5.98 5.08
CA LEU A 9 11.19 6.67 4.17
C LEU A 9 11.77 8.03 3.74
N ASP A 10 12.34 8.78 4.69
CA ASP A 10 12.94 10.09 4.40
C ASP A 10 14.14 9.99 3.46
N ALA A 11 14.98 8.97 3.66
CA ALA A 11 16.10 8.69 2.78
C ALA A 11 15.64 8.35 1.36
N LEU A 12 14.58 7.54 1.23
CA LEU A 12 14.02 7.19 -0.07
C LEU A 12 13.40 8.40 -0.78
N ILE A 13 12.59 9.21 -0.08
CA ILE A 13 12.00 10.43 -0.65
C ILE A 13 13.08 11.36 -1.18
N THR A 14 14.15 11.56 -0.40
CA THR A 14 15.29 12.40 -0.81
C THR A 14 15.97 11.83 -2.05
N LEU A 15 16.27 10.53 -2.07
CA LEU A 15 16.93 9.88 -3.20
C LEU A 15 16.10 9.97 -4.48
N GLU A 16 14.79 9.77 -4.38
CA GLU A 16 13.84 9.88 -5.50
C GLU A 16 13.74 11.31 -6.05
N GLN A 17 13.86 12.32 -5.19
CA GLN A 17 13.90 13.72 -5.61
C GLN A 17 15.21 14.03 -6.31
N ASP A 18 16.35 13.69 -5.71
CA ASP A 18 17.69 13.88 -6.29
C ASP A 18 17.81 13.17 -7.67
N THR A 19 17.26 11.97 -7.79
CA THR A 19 17.27 11.16 -9.02
C THR A 19 16.51 11.86 -10.15
N ARG A 20 15.35 12.46 -9.84
CA ARG A 20 14.58 13.25 -10.81
C ARG A 20 15.23 14.57 -11.17
N GLU A 21 15.82 15.27 -10.19
CA GLU A 21 16.59 16.49 -10.43
C GLU A 21 17.80 16.24 -11.33
N TYR A 22 18.40 15.05 -11.21
CA TYR A 22 19.46 14.59 -12.12
C TYR A 22 18.96 14.30 -13.55
N GLY A 23 17.63 14.23 -13.76
CA GLY A 23 17.00 13.99 -15.05
C GLY A 23 16.66 12.53 -15.31
N PHE A 24 16.75 11.65 -14.30
CA PHE A 24 16.26 10.28 -14.38
C PHE A 24 14.83 10.24 -13.86
N ASP A 25 13.87 10.40 -14.76
CA ASP A 25 12.44 10.44 -14.42
C ASP A 25 11.60 9.71 -15.49
N TRP A 26 10.35 9.45 -15.14
CA TRP A 26 9.40 8.78 -16.01
C TRP A 26 8.89 9.72 -17.10
N PRO A 27 8.75 9.24 -18.36
CA PRO A 27 8.24 10.09 -19.44
C PRO A 27 6.78 10.54 -19.26
N ASN A 28 5.97 9.73 -18.57
CA ASN A 28 4.56 10.01 -18.28
C ASN A 28 4.04 9.09 -17.17
N GLN A 29 2.82 9.39 -16.70
CA GLN A 29 2.17 8.66 -15.62
C GLN A 29 1.84 7.20 -15.96
N GLU A 30 1.51 6.89 -17.22
CA GLU A 30 1.17 5.52 -17.63
C GLU A 30 2.40 4.60 -17.47
N MET A 31 3.60 5.07 -17.82
CA MET A 31 4.80 4.24 -17.72
C MET A 31 5.17 3.84 -16.29
N ILE A 32 4.99 4.72 -15.32
CA ILE A 32 5.22 4.38 -13.90
C ILE A 32 4.09 3.49 -13.34
N ILE A 33 2.86 3.62 -13.85
CA ILE A 33 1.78 2.69 -13.53
C ILE A 33 2.08 1.30 -14.09
N ASP A 34 2.55 1.22 -15.34
CA ASP A 34 2.98 -0.03 -15.98
C ASP A 34 4.12 -0.67 -15.19
N GLN A 35 5.07 0.13 -14.67
CA GLN A 35 6.11 -0.38 -13.77
C GLN A 35 5.49 -1.01 -12.52
N ALA A 36 4.53 -0.35 -11.85
CA ALA A 36 3.89 -0.90 -10.66
C ALA A 36 3.15 -2.22 -10.94
N ILE A 37 2.61 -2.38 -12.16
CA ILE A 37 2.01 -3.64 -12.62
C ILE A 37 3.10 -4.69 -12.84
N SER A 38 4.23 -4.34 -13.44
CA SER A 38 5.39 -5.24 -13.60
C SER A 38 5.85 -5.79 -12.25
N GLU A 39 6.06 -4.93 -11.25
CA GLU A 39 6.47 -5.36 -9.90
C GLU A 39 5.47 -6.34 -9.26
N CYS A 40 4.17 -6.14 -9.52
CA CYS A 40 3.14 -7.08 -9.07
C CYS A 40 3.27 -8.46 -9.74
N GLU A 41 3.62 -8.50 -11.01
CA GLU A 41 3.84 -9.76 -11.74
C GLU A 41 5.15 -10.43 -11.29
N GLU A 42 6.22 -9.68 -11.04
CA GLU A 42 7.49 -10.21 -10.51
C GLU A 42 7.29 -10.89 -9.14
N ILE A 43 6.50 -10.27 -8.24
CA ILE A 43 6.10 -10.91 -6.98
C ILE A 43 5.36 -12.23 -7.24
N ARG A 44 4.44 -12.28 -8.21
CA ARG A 44 3.71 -13.51 -8.53
C ARG A 44 4.63 -14.59 -9.08
N GLU A 45 5.55 -14.22 -9.96
CA GLU A 45 6.53 -15.13 -10.54
C GLU A 45 7.46 -15.71 -9.47
N ALA A 46 8.01 -14.86 -8.59
CA ALA A 46 8.87 -15.29 -7.49
C ALA A 46 8.16 -16.29 -6.57
N ILE A 47 6.88 -16.07 -6.28
CA ILE A 47 6.04 -17.01 -5.50
C ILE A 47 5.79 -18.32 -6.28
N LEU A 48 5.42 -18.21 -7.55
CA LEU A 48 5.11 -19.37 -8.41
C LEU A 48 6.32 -20.30 -8.56
N HIS A 49 7.50 -19.71 -8.75
CA HIS A 49 8.77 -20.43 -8.87
C HIS A 49 9.36 -20.88 -7.53
N LYS A 50 8.68 -20.57 -6.41
CA LYS A 50 9.12 -20.90 -5.04
C LYS A 50 10.53 -20.38 -4.76
N GLU A 51 10.78 -19.15 -5.18
CA GLU A 51 12.05 -18.49 -4.92
C GLU A 51 12.32 -18.32 -3.42
N PRO A 52 13.59 -18.16 -3.02
CA PRO A 52 13.93 -17.92 -1.62
C PRO A 52 13.20 -16.69 -1.05
N PRO A 53 12.84 -16.68 0.25
CA PRO A 53 12.11 -15.57 0.86
C PRO A 53 12.75 -14.18 0.71
N HIS A 54 14.08 -14.11 0.52
CA HIS A 54 14.75 -12.82 0.30
C HIS A 54 14.46 -12.24 -1.09
N ARG A 55 14.25 -13.07 -2.12
CA ARG A 55 13.87 -12.62 -3.47
C ARG A 55 12.45 -12.07 -3.47
N ILE A 56 11.50 -12.80 -2.90
CA ILE A 56 10.12 -12.31 -2.75
C ILE A 56 10.08 -10.97 -1.99
N ARG A 57 10.94 -10.82 -0.97
CA ARG A 57 11.06 -9.57 -0.22
C ARG A 57 11.62 -8.42 -1.07
N GLU A 58 12.53 -8.70 -2.00
CA GLU A 58 13.10 -7.75 -2.94
C GLU A 58 12.00 -7.19 -3.85
N GLU A 59 11.22 -8.05 -4.51
CA GLU A 59 10.15 -7.62 -5.42
C GLU A 59 9.04 -6.83 -4.67
N ILE A 60 8.74 -7.21 -3.42
CA ILE A 60 7.83 -6.42 -2.56
C ILE A 60 8.43 -5.03 -2.29
N GLY A 61 9.75 -4.95 -2.09
CA GLY A 61 10.47 -3.69 -1.93
C GLY A 61 10.36 -2.81 -3.18
N ASP A 62 10.49 -3.40 -4.36
CA ASP A 62 10.42 -2.67 -5.64
C ASP A 62 9.01 -2.16 -5.93
N LEU A 63 7.96 -2.92 -5.57
CA LEU A 63 6.59 -2.42 -5.59
C LEU A 63 6.38 -1.24 -4.63
N LEU A 64 6.93 -1.31 -3.41
CA LEU A 64 6.84 -0.21 -2.43
C LEU A 64 7.57 1.04 -2.94
N HIS A 65 8.76 0.85 -3.51
CA HIS A 65 9.54 1.90 -4.14
C HIS A 65 8.75 2.57 -5.28
N THR A 66 8.21 1.78 -6.20
CA THR A 66 7.45 2.27 -7.34
C THR A 66 6.19 3.02 -6.92
N ALA A 67 5.49 2.57 -5.87
CA ALA A 67 4.34 3.29 -5.33
C ALA A 67 4.71 4.67 -4.73
N ILE A 68 5.86 4.76 -4.04
CA ILE A 68 6.38 6.03 -3.51
C ILE A 68 6.81 6.94 -4.64
N SER A 69 7.52 6.39 -5.63
CA SER A 69 7.92 7.10 -6.85
C SER A 69 6.69 7.66 -7.57
N LEU A 70 5.59 6.89 -7.68
CA LEU A 70 4.35 7.33 -8.31
C LEU A 70 3.70 8.50 -7.57
N CYS A 71 3.73 8.46 -6.24
CA CYS A 71 3.24 9.55 -5.40
C CYS A 71 4.01 10.86 -5.68
N ILE A 72 5.35 10.79 -5.72
CA ILE A 72 6.22 11.94 -5.99
C ILE A 72 6.03 12.44 -7.42
N PHE A 73 6.04 11.54 -8.41
CA PHE A 73 5.79 11.87 -9.82
C PHE A 73 4.46 12.61 -10.01
N SER A 74 3.43 12.21 -9.27
CA SER A 74 2.09 12.82 -9.32
C SER A 74 1.99 14.16 -8.56
N GLY A 75 3.09 14.64 -7.96
CA GLY A 75 3.13 15.90 -7.21
C GLY A 75 2.51 15.83 -5.82
N TYR A 76 2.38 14.64 -5.24
CA TYR A 76 1.81 14.44 -3.90
C TYR A 76 2.91 14.25 -2.84
N ASP A 77 2.68 14.82 -1.65
CA ASP A 77 3.52 14.54 -0.49
C ASP A 77 3.29 13.11 0.01
N VAL A 78 4.37 12.34 0.13
CA VAL A 78 4.33 10.92 0.47
C VAL A 78 3.86 10.71 1.91
N LYS A 79 4.31 11.55 2.85
CA LYS A 79 3.96 11.40 4.28
C LYS A 79 2.49 11.73 4.50
N ASP A 80 1.99 12.80 3.91
CA ASP A 80 0.58 13.19 3.97
C ASP A 80 -0.29 12.13 3.28
N THR A 81 0.15 11.59 2.15
CA THR A 81 -0.56 10.51 1.46
C THR A 81 -0.68 9.26 2.35
N LEU A 82 0.41 8.87 3.04
CA LEU A 82 0.40 7.76 3.99
C LEU A 82 -0.44 8.06 5.25
N ALA A 83 -0.42 9.29 5.76
CA ALA A 83 -1.26 9.72 6.87
C ALA A 83 -2.75 9.58 6.53
N ASN A 84 -3.16 10.01 5.33
CA ASN A 84 -4.52 9.85 4.82
C ASN A 84 -4.94 8.37 4.68
N VAL A 85 -3.99 7.47 4.35
CA VAL A 85 -4.26 6.03 4.35
C VAL A 85 -4.59 5.54 5.76
N ASN A 86 -3.84 5.96 6.78
CA ASN A 86 -4.07 5.57 8.17
C ASN A 86 -5.44 6.03 8.68
N GLU A 87 -5.81 7.29 8.41
CA GLU A 87 -7.13 7.82 8.80
C GLU A 87 -8.26 7.05 8.15
N LYS A 88 -8.20 6.89 6.82
CA LYS A 88 -9.19 6.16 6.03
C LYS A 88 -9.31 4.70 6.45
N PHE A 89 -8.18 4.02 6.66
CA PHE A 89 -8.16 2.63 7.10
C PHE A 89 -8.70 2.49 8.53
N GLY A 90 -8.29 3.36 9.44
CA GLY A 90 -8.78 3.40 10.82
C GLY A 90 -10.29 3.61 10.90
N ALA A 91 -10.83 4.58 10.15
CA ALA A 91 -12.27 4.83 10.07
C ALA A 91 -13.04 3.61 9.56
N ARG A 92 -12.56 2.97 8.49
CA ARG A 92 -13.15 1.74 7.93
C ARG A 92 -13.11 0.58 8.91
N MET A 93 -11.98 0.38 9.60
CA MET A 93 -11.85 -0.68 10.58
C MET A 93 -12.76 -0.47 11.79
N ASN A 94 -12.95 0.77 12.23
CA ASN A 94 -13.89 1.10 13.31
C ASN A 94 -15.34 0.82 12.89
N ALA A 95 -15.73 1.19 11.66
CA ALA A 95 -17.05 0.87 11.12
C ALA A 95 -17.25 -0.66 11.01
N LEU A 96 -16.28 -1.39 10.46
CA LEU A 96 -16.34 -2.85 10.37
C LEU A 96 -16.49 -3.51 11.75
N LYS A 97 -15.74 -3.07 12.77
CA LYS A 97 -15.87 -3.56 14.15
C LYS A 97 -17.24 -3.26 14.76
N LYS A 98 -17.89 -2.18 14.36
CA LYS A 98 -19.25 -1.85 14.81
C LYS A 98 -20.27 -2.79 14.17
N ILE A 99 -20.21 -2.96 12.85
CA ILE A 99 -21.09 -3.86 12.09
C ILE A 99 -20.95 -5.31 12.59
N ALA A 100 -19.71 -5.78 12.80
CA ALA A 100 -19.46 -7.11 13.33
C ALA A 100 -20.14 -7.31 14.70
N ARG A 101 -20.02 -6.33 15.62
CA ARG A 101 -20.67 -6.37 16.93
C ARG A 101 -22.20 -6.34 16.84
N GLU A 102 -22.76 -5.55 15.92
CA GLU A 102 -24.21 -5.53 15.65
C GLU A 102 -24.72 -6.89 15.14
N ARG A 103 -23.86 -7.66 14.46
CA ARG A 103 -24.13 -9.04 14.03
C ARG A 103 -23.76 -10.10 15.09
N GLY A 104 -23.44 -9.69 16.32
CA GLY A 104 -23.13 -10.60 17.42
C GLY A 104 -21.73 -11.24 17.37
N LEU A 105 -20.80 -10.67 16.59
CA LEU A 105 -19.43 -11.17 16.45
C LEU A 105 -18.45 -10.31 17.27
N GLU A 106 -17.58 -10.97 18.05
CA GLU A 106 -16.48 -10.30 18.78
C GLU A 106 -15.25 -10.06 17.90
N ASP A 107 -14.94 -11.00 17.01
CA ASP A 107 -13.91 -10.87 15.97
C ASP A 107 -14.34 -11.59 14.66
N LEU A 108 -13.51 -11.48 13.62
CA LEU A 108 -13.75 -12.12 12.32
C LEU A 108 -12.93 -13.40 12.12
N LYS A 109 -12.28 -13.94 13.15
CA LYS A 109 -11.43 -15.12 13.00
C LYS A 109 -12.28 -16.32 12.60
N GLY A 110 -11.79 -17.08 11.62
CA GLY A 110 -12.49 -18.26 11.10
C GLY A 110 -13.73 -17.94 10.26
N GLN A 111 -14.03 -16.66 10.01
CA GLN A 111 -15.11 -16.29 9.10
C GLN A 111 -14.71 -16.49 7.63
N PRO A 112 -15.66 -16.84 6.74
CA PRO A 112 -15.40 -16.92 5.30
C PRO A 112 -14.90 -15.58 4.73
N LEU A 113 -14.01 -15.64 3.74
CA LEU A 113 -13.47 -14.45 3.09
C LEU A 113 -14.59 -13.60 2.48
N GLU A 114 -15.55 -14.24 1.84
CA GLU A 114 -16.71 -13.60 1.20
C GLU A 114 -17.48 -12.76 2.24
N PHE A 115 -17.73 -13.33 3.42
CA PHE A 115 -18.39 -12.63 4.51
C PHE A 115 -17.56 -11.45 5.04
N MET A 116 -16.24 -11.63 5.19
CA MET A 116 -15.36 -10.52 5.60
C MET A 116 -15.34 -9.39 4.56
N LEU A 117 -15.36 -9.74 3.26
CA LEU A 117 -15.46 -8.78 2.17
C LEU A 117 -16.80 -8.06 2.16
N GLU A 118 -17.92 -8.74 2.43
CA GLU A 118 -19.23 -8.10 2.59
C GLU A 118 -19.23 -7.05 3.72
N LEU A 119 -18.70 -7.41 4.89
CA LEU A 119 -18.56 -6.48 6.03
C LEU A 119 -17.66 -5.30 5.68
N TRP A 120 -16.57 -5.55 4.96
CA TRP A 120 -15.66 -4.51 4.49
C TRP A 120 -16.34 -3.56 3.50
N HIS A 121 -17.13 -4.09 2.56
CA HIS A 121 -17.90 -3.28 1.62
C HIS A 121 -18.93 -2.41 2.32
N GLU A 122 -19.61 -2.94 3.35
CA GLU A 122 -20.54 -2.18 4.17
C GLU A 122 -19.82 -1.08 4.97
N ALA A 123 -18.70 -1.41 5.62
CA ALA A 123 -17.88 -0.45 6.34
C ALA A 123 -17.41 0.71 5.45
N LYS A 124 -16.98 0.42 4.22
CA LYS A 124 -16.61 1.44 3.22
C LYS A 124 -17.76 2.38 2.86
N LYS A 125 -19.02 1.93 2.89
CA LYS A 125 -20.20 2.77 2.64
C LYS A 125 -20.51 3.67 3.82
N GLN A 126 -20.36 3.18 5.06
CA GLN A 126 -20.63 3.92 6.29
C GLN A 126 -19.53 4.93 6.63
N SER A 127 -18.27 4.63 6.29
CA SER A 127 -17.11 5.46 6.62
C SER A 127 -16.76 6.48 5.52
N LYS A 128 -17.69 6.83 4.63
CA LYS A 128 -17.43 7.84 3.59
C LYS A 128 -17.23 9.22 4.26
N CYS A 129 -15.97 9.54 4.55
CA CYS A 129 -15.46 10.89 4.33
C CYS A 129 -15.34 11.11 2.82
#